data_AF-A0A535K5U5-F1
#
_entry.id   AF-A0A535K5U5-F1
#
_cell.length_a   1.000
_cell.length_b   1.000
_cell.length_c   1.000
_cell.angle_alpha   90.00
_cell.angle_beta   90.00
_cell.angle_gamma   90.00
#
_symmetry.space_group_name_H-M   'P 1'
#
loop_
_entity.id
_entity.type
_entity.pdbx_description
1 polymer ?
#
loop_
_entity_poly.entity_id
_entity_poly.type
_entity_poly.pdbx_seq_one_letter_code
_entity_poly.pdbx_strand_id
1 'polypeptide(L)'
;MDKALPRRASGTSETPRLRIAPFTHEGSRGNWIVRWRVRNDGTRRLRLISATQPHAQFRTPEKALEQEVAAGAEGDIALPVRFAETPGSLVENPFLILRVADGDVVWRVLARVSVTAGPGGEPIAGNTISITTHRVGAVSRD
;
A
#
# COMPACT_ATOMS: atom_id res chain seq x y z
N MET A 1 21.16 -26.94 36.75
CA MET A 1 21.21 -26.52 35.33
C MET A 1 19.81 -26.12 34.94
N ASP A 2 19.46 -24.86 35.13
CA ASP A 2 18.13 -24.35 34.78
C ASP A 2 18.05 -24.10 33.28
N LYS A 3 17.17 -24.87 32.63
CA LYS A 3 16.84 -24.73 31.22
C LYS A 3 15.93 -23.51 31.07
N ALA A 4 16.49 -22.38 30.66
CA ALA A 4 15.73 -21.18 30.35
C ALA A 4 14.68 -21.49 29.26
N LEU A 5 13.41 -21.33 29.62
CA LEU A 5 12.28 -21.37 28.67
C LEU A 5 12.39 -20.17 27.72
N PRO A 6 12.10 -20.33 26.42
CA PRO A 6 12.09 -19.19 25.50
C PRO A 6 11.00 -18.20 25.92
N ARG A 7 11.40 -16.95 26.16
CA ARG A 7 10.47 -15.82 26.35
C ARG A 7 9.55 -15.75 25.15
N ARG A 8 8.28 -16.12 25.33
CA ARG A 8 7.21 -15.68 24.42
C ARG A 8 7.30 -14.16 24.35
N ALA A 9 7.54 -13.63 23.15
CA ALA A 9 7.41 -12.22 22.89
C ALA A 9 5.95 -11.85 23.08
N SER A 10 5.59 -11.41 24.28
CA SER A 10 4.35 -10.71 24.58
C SER A 10 4.42 -9.32 23.96
N GLY A 11 4.37 -9.27 22.62
CA GLY A 11 4.14 -8.04 21.89
C GLY A 11 2.63 -7.84 21.80
N THR A 12 2.09 -6.85 22.50
CA THR A 12 0.87 -6.18 22.00
C THR A 12 1.20 -5.77 20.57
N SER A 13 0.58 -6.39 19.56
CA SER A 13 0.89 -6.07 18.17
C SER A 13 0.49 -4.62 17.93
N GLU A 14 1.45 -3.72 18.01
CA GLU A 14 1.27 -2.35 17.56
C GLU A 14 0.81 -2.38 16.10
N THR A 15 -0.07 -1.45 15.74
CA THR A 15 -0.51 -1.27 14.36
C THR A 15 0.71 -0.97 13.48
N PRO A 16 0.91 -1.67 12.35
CA PRO A 16 2.01 -1.38 11.44
C PRO A 16 2.03 0.09 11.02
N ARG A 17 3.21 0.69 11.08
CA ARG A 17 3.43 2.09 10.68
C ARG A 17 4.06 2.12 9.29
N LEU A 18 3.21 2.33 8.28
CA LEU A 18 3.64 2.53 6.92
C LEU A 18 3.48 4.00 6.52
N ARG A 19 4.47 4.50 5.78
CA ARG A 19 4.36 5.72 4.99
C ARG A 19 4.37 5.33 3.53
N ILE A 20 3.50 5.96 2.75
CA ILE A 20 3.39 5.71 1.31
C ILE A 20 3.60 7.05 0.62
N ALA A 21 4.53 7.10 -0.33
CA ALA A 21 4.79 8.30 -1.12
C ALA A 21 3.83 8.38 -2.32
N PRO A 22 3.57 9.59 -2.86
CA PRO A 22 2.91 9.75 -4.16
C PRO A 22 3.55 8.83 -5.20
N PHE A 23 2.74 8.12 -5.97
CA PHE A 23 3.27 7.22 -6.98
C PHE A 23 3.91 8.00 -8.13
N THR A 24 4.90 7.38 -8.78
CA THR A 24 5.37 7.81 -10.10
C THR A 24 4.70 6.99 -11.19
N HIS A 25 4.73 7.47 -12.42
CA HIS A 25 4.16 6.76 -13.56
C HIS A 25 5.20 6.58 -14.67
N GLU A 26 5.00 5.55 -15.48
CA GLU A 26 5.59 5.43 -16.80
C GLU A 26 4.61 4.71 -17.73
N GLY A 27 4.86 4.74 -19.04
CA GLY A 27 4.04 4.07 -20.03
C GLY A 27 3.49 5.05 -21.05
N SER A 28 2.29 4.75 -21.55
CA SER A 28 1.66 5.53 -22.60
C SER A 28 0.17 5.67 -22.35
N ARG A 29 -0.47 6.59 -23.09
CA ARG A 29 -1.88 6.93 -22.90
C ARG A 29 -2.77 5.67 -22.86
N GLY A 30 -3.59 5.57 -21.81
CA GLY A 30 -4.49 4.44 -21.57
C GLY A 30 -3.83 3.21 -20.92
N ASN A 31 -2.50 3.10 -20.90
CA ASN A 31 -1.76 1.96 -20.37
C ASN A 31 -0.53 2.42 -19.59
N TRP A 32 -0.66 2.48 -18.27
CA TRP A 32 0.36 3.01 -17.39
C TRP A 32 0.83 1.98 -16.38
N ILE A 33 2.06 2.13 -15.91
CA ILE A 33 2.55 1.48 -14.70
C ILE A 33 2.72 2.57 -13.64
N VAL A 34 2.02 2.43 -12.52
CA VAL A 34 2.23 3.29 -11.36
C VAL A 34 3.10 2.60 -10.34
N ARG A 35 4.08 3.33 -9.80
CA ARG A 35 5.05 2.83 -8.82
C ARG A 35 4.85 3.52 -7.49
N TRP A 36 4.44 2.74 -6.51
CA TRP A 36 4.27 3.18 -5.14
C TRP A 36 5.54 2.89 -4.35
N ARG A 37 6.03 3.89 -3.61
CA ARG A 37 7.09 3.69 -2.64
C ARG A 37 6.49 3.58 -1.24
N VAL A 38 6.76 2.46 -0.59
CA VAL A 38 6.28 2.13 0.74
C VAL A 38 7.45 2.09 1.70
N ARG A 39 7.42 2.92 2.73
CA ARG A 39 8.41 2.95 3.80
C ARG A 39 7.81 2.35 5.07
N ASN A 40 8.58 1.50 5.72
CA ASN A 40 8.24 0.96 7.03
C ASN A 40 8.83 1.86 8.13
N ASP A 41 8.00 2.72 8.70
CA ASP A 41 8.36 3.58 9.84
C ASP A 41 8.12 2.86 11.19
N GLY A 42 7.75 1.57 11.16
CA GLY A 42 7.65 0.72 12.33
C GLY A 42 9.00 0.19 12.80
N THR A 43 8.98 -0.53 13.91
CA THR A 43 10.17 -1.14 14.53
C THR A 43 10.39 -2.60 14.13
N ARG A 44 9.39 -3.22 13.50
CA ARG A 44 9.41 -4.62 13.06
C ARG A 44 9.43 -4.71 11.54
N ARG A 45 10.06 -5.75 11.02
CA ARG A 45 9.99 -6.11 9.60
C ARG A 45 8.55 -6.46 9.23
N LEU A 46 8.11 -5.98 8.07
CA LEU A 46 6.80 -6.28 7.50
C LEU A 46 6.96 -7.10 6.24
N ARG A 47 6.02 -8.02 5.99
CA ARG A 47 5.89 -8.72 4.70
C ARG A 47 4.71 -8.14 3.94
N LEU A 48 4.97 -7.56 2.78
CA LEU A 48 3.93 -7.15 1.83
C LEU A 48 3.42 -8.41 1.12
N ILE A 49 2.15 -8.74 1.29
CA ILE A 49 1.52 -9.98 0.79
C ILE A 49 0.85 -9.76 -0.55
N SER A 50 0.14 -8.65 -0.71
CA SER A 50 -0.54 -8.32 -1.96
C SER A 50 -0.85 -6.84 -2.05
N ALA A 51 -1.06 -6.39 -3.28
CA ALA A 51 -1.56 -5.06 -3.59
C ALA A 51 -2.72 -5.15 -4.58
N THR A 52 -3.71 -4.28 -4.40
CA THR A 52 -4.79 -4.10 -5.38
C THR A 52 -5.19 -2.64 -5.44
N GLN A 53 -5.66 -2.22 -6.61
CA GLN A 53 -6.30 -0.94 -6.83
C GLN A 53 -7.70 -1.25 -7.35
N PRO A 54 -8.78 -1.03 -6.58
CA PRO A 54 -10.12 -1.46 -6.97
C PRO A 54 -10.90 -0.42 -7.81
N HIS A 55 -10.35 0.79 -7.98
CA HIS A 55 -11.13 1.93 -8.46
C HIS A 55 -11.20 2.02 -9.98
N ALA A 56 -12.33 1.68 -10.59
CA ALA A 56 -12.71 1.98 -11.98
C ALA A 56 -11.55 1.90 -13.01
N GLN A 57 -11.15 3.02 -13.60
CA GLN A 57 -10.04 3.10 -14.56
C GLN A 57 -8.67 2.79 -13.93
N PHE A 58 -8.52 3.04 -12.63
CA PHE A 58 -7.37 2.63 -11.84
C PHE A 58 -7.41 1.16 -11.39
N ARG A 59 -8.32 0.34 -11.93
CA ARG A 59 -8.52 -1.02 -11.47
C ARG A 59 -7.39 -1.95 -11.92
N THR A 60 -6.77 -2.61 -10.95
CA THR A 60 -5.79 -3.66 -11.15
C THR A 60 -6.24 -4.91 -10.38
N PRO A 61 -6.20 -6.11 -10.99
CA PRO A 61 -6.33 -7.37 -10.25
C PRO A 61 -5.39 -7.41 -9.05
N GLU A 62 -5.74 -8.18 -8.03
CA GLU A 62 -4.83 -8.40 -6.91
C GLU A 62 -3.51 -8.97 -7.43
N LYS A 63 -2.43 -8.25 -7.12
CA LYS A 63 -1.07 -8.68 -7.40
C LYS A 63 -0.49 -9.25 -6.12
N ALA A 64 -0.13 -10.54 -6.16
CA ALA A 64 0.64 -11.14 -5.09
C ALA A 64 2.00 -10.43 -4.97
N LEU A 65 2.39 -10.14 -3.74
CA LEU A 65 3.67 -9.57 -3.37
C LEU A 65 4.36 -10.57 -2.44
N GLU A 66 5.66 -10.76 -2.64
CA GLU A 66 6.49 -11.58 -1.76
C GLU A 66 7.70 -10.78 -1.31
N GLN A 67 7.43 -9.53 -0.89
CA GLN A 67 8.46 -8.57 -0.54
C GLN A 67 8.47 -8.34 0.97
N GLU A 68 9.67 -8.34 1.55
CA GLU A 68 9.88 -7.90 2.92
C GLU A 68 10.42 -6.47 2.96
N VAL A 69 9.92 -5.69 3.91
CA VAL A 69 10.39 -4.33 4.18
C VAL A 69 10.84 -4.26 5.63
N ALA A 70 12.16 -4.20 5.83
CA ALA A 70 12.76 -4.06 7.16
C ALA A 70 12.35 -2.74 7.83
N ALA A 71 12.50 -2.65 9.15
CA ALA A 71 12.28 -1.40 9.89
C ALA A 71 13.18 -0.28 9.34
N GLY A 72 12.61 0.88 9.06
CA GLY A 72 13.29 2.03 8.46
C GLY A 72 13.61 1.90 6.97
N ALA A 73 13.28 0.77 6.33
CA ALA A 73 13.55 0.52 4.92
C ALA A 73 12.35 0.86 4.01
N GLU A 74 12.61 0.83 2.71
CA GLU A 74 11.66 1.15 1.66
C GLU A 74 11.50 -0.02 0.68
N GLY A 75 10.33 -0.09 0.07
CA GLY A 75 10.00 -1.06 -0.96
C GLY A 75 9.14 -0.44 -2.05
N ASP A 76 9.39 -0.83 -3.30
CA ASP A 76 8.65 -0.34 -4.46
C ASP A 76 7.62 -1.37 -4.95
N ILE A 77 6.40 -0.91 -5.24
CA ILE A 77 5.30 -1.72 -5.76
C ILE A 77 4.87 -1.14 -7.10
N ALA A 78 5.08 -1.90 -8.18
CA ALA A 78 4.63 -1.52 -9.52
C ALA A 78 3.30 -2.20 -9.87
N LEU A 79 2.30 -1.41 -10.29
CA LEU A 79 0.97 -1.89 -10.67
C LEU A 79 0.57 -1.33 -12.04
N PRO A 80 0.10 -2.18 -12.98
CA PRO A 80 -0.45 -1.69 -14.23
C PRO A 80 -1.86 -1.11 -14.01
N VAL A 81 -2.14 0.05 -14.59
CA VAL A 81 -3.45 0.72 -14.53
C VAL A 81 -3.89 1.18 -15.93
N ARG A 82 -5.20 1.15 -16.17
CA ARG A 82 -5.81 1.64 -17.42
C ARG A 82 -6.42 3.02 -17.21
N PHE A 83 -5.59 4.04 -17.29
CA PHE A 83 -6.02 5.41 -17.05
C PHE A 83 -6.18 6.19 -18.36
N ALA A 84 -7.41 6.60 -18.68
CA ALA A 84 -7.77 7.27 -19.92
C ALA A 84 -8.76 8.42 -19.65
N GLU A 85 -8.37 9.30 -18.74
CA GLU A 85 -9.15 10.49 -18.39
C GLU A 85 -8.77 11.69 -19.27
N THR A 86 -9.66 12.68 -19.34
CA THR A 86 -9.39 13.94 -20.03
C THR A 86 -8.30 14.72 -19.25
N PRO A 87 -7.30 15.33 -19.91
CA PRO A 87 -6.32 16.17 -19.23
C PRO A 87 -6.98 17.22 -18.32
N GLY A 88 -6.48 17.35 -17.09
CA GLY A 88 -7.04 18.21 -16.05
C GLY A 88 -8.16 17.58 -15.22
N SER A 89 -8.72 16.43 -15.62
CA SER A 89 -9.72 15.72 -14.81
C SER A 89 -9.14 15.25 -13.49
N LEU A 90 -9.89 15.49 -12.40
CA LEU A 90 -9.60 14.99 -11.07
C LEU A 90 -10.38 13.70 -10.81
N VAL A 91 -9.67 12.64 -10.44
CA VAL A 91 -10.23 11.39 -9.94
C VAL A 91 -10.01 11.36 -8.44
N GLU A 92 -11.11 11.52 -7.71
CA GLU A 92 -11.12 11.41 -6.25
C GLU A 92 -11.27 9.94 -5.82
N ASN A 93 -10.69 9.60 -4.66
CA ASN A 93 -10.73 8.26 -4.08
C ASN A 93 -10.08 7.09 -4.88
N PRO A 94 -9.01 7.25 -5.66
CA PRO A 94 -8.18 6.10 -6.02
C PRO A 94 -7.47 5.56 -4.76
N PHE A 95 -7.60 4.25 -4.54
CA PHE A 95 -7.00 3.55 -3.41
C PHE A 95 -5.88 2.61 -3.86
N LEU A 96 -4.79 2.60 -3.11
CA LEU A 96 -3.93 1.43 -2.98
C LEU A 96 -4.37 0.65 -1.75
N ILE A 97 -4.69 -0.63 -1.90
CA ILE A 97 -4.94 -1.53 -0.78
C ILE A 97 -3.79 -2.51 -0.70
N LEU A 98 -3.09 -2.53 0.43
CA LEU A 98 -2.05 -3.50 0.74
C LEU A 98 -2.56 -4.50 1.78
N ARG A 99 -2.25 -5.78 1.57
CA ARG A 99 -2.25 -6.77 2.65
C ARG A 99 -0.83 -6.93 3.15
N VAL A 100 -0.65 -6.78 4.45
CA VAL A 100 0.66 -6.76 5.10
C VAL A 100 0.66 -7.70 6.29
N ALA A 101 1.63 -8.59 6.39
CA ALA A 101 1.87 -9.38 7.58
C ALA A 101 2.88 -8.69 8.49
N ASP A 102 2.54 -8.64 9.78
CA ASP A 102 3.43 -8.32 10.88
C ASP A 102 3.43 -9.51 11.85
N GLY A 103 4.42 -10.40 11.70
CA GLY A 103 4.37 -11.74 12.27
C GLY A 103 3.14 -12.52 11.78
N ASP A 104 2.40 -13.12 12.70
CA ASP A 104 1.20 -13.92 12.39
C ASP A 104 -0.06 -13.07 12.17
N VAL A 105 0.04 -11.74 12.28
CA VAL A 105 -1.10 -10.84 12.14
C VAL A 105 -1.11 -10.22 10.75
N VAL A 106 -2.21 -10.41 10.03
CA VAL A 106 -2.44 -9.75 8.74
C VAL A 106 -3.22 -8.45 8.95
N TRP A 107 -2.76 -7.41 8.28
CA TRP A 107 -3.31 -6.07 8.27
C TRP A 107 -3.72 -5.68 6.85
N ARG A 108 -4.76 -4.87 6.75
CA ARG A 108 -5.18 -4.19 5.52
C ARG A 108 -4.84 -2.72 5.66
N VAL A 109 -3.99 -2.21 4.78
CA VAL A 109 -3.58 -0.81 4.74
C VAL A 109 -4.20 -0.18 3.50
N LEU A 110 -4.97 0.88 3.69
CA LEU A 110 -5.63 1.62 2.62
C LEU A 110 -4.93 2.97 2.48
N ALA A 111 -4.28 3.20 1.34
CA ALA A 111 -3.73 4.48 0.95
C ALA A 111 -4.69 5.16 -0.02
N ARG A 112 -5.20 6.33 0.36
CA ARG A 112 -6.06 7.20 -0.45
C ARG A 112 -5.21 8.32 -1.02
N VAL A 113 -5.26 8.52 -2.32
CA VAL A 113 -4.57 9.62 -3.01
C VAL A 113 -5.57 10.31 -3.92
N SER A 114 -5.37 11.58 -4.25
CA SER A 114 -6.04 12.20 -5.40
C SER A 114 -5.23 11.96 -6.67
N VAL A 115 -5.88 11.78 -7.82
CA VAL A 115 -5.16 11.64 -9.09
C VAL A 115 -5.70 12.64 -10.09
N THR A 116 -4.82 13.44 -10.67
CA THR A 116 -5.15 14.35 -11.78
C THR A 116 -4.61 13.79 -13.07
N ALA A 117 -5.37 13.89 -14.15
CA ALA A 117 -4.87 13.59 -15.48
C ALA A 117 -3.92 14.71 -15.96
N GLY A 118 -2.67 14.36 -16.22
CA GLY A 118 -1.67 15.28 -16.73
C GLY A 118 -1.90 15.66 -18.21
N PRO A 119 -1.08 16.57 -18.76
CA PRO A 119 -1.22 17.05 -20.14
C PRO A 119 -1.17 15.95 -21.20
N GLY A 120 -0.40 14.88 -20.97
CA GLY A 120 -0.33 13.71 -21.85
C GLY A 120 -1.38 12.63 -21.55
N GLY A 121 -2.27 12.86 -20.58
CA GLY A 121 -3.23 11.88 -20.09
C GLY A 121 -2.64 10.88 -19.08
N GLU A 122 -1.44 11.15 -18.57
CA GLU A 122 -0.80 10.38 -17.51
C GLU A 122 -1.50 10.58 -16.16
N PRO A 123 -1.52 9.56 -15.29
CA PRO A 123 -2.01 9.75 -13.93
C PRO A 123 -0.94 10.45 -13.08
N ILE A 124 -1.29 11.60 -12.51
CA ILE A 124 -0.44 12.36 -11.59
C ILE A 124 -1.00 12.24 -10.18
N ALA A 125 -0.22 11.65 -9.26
CA ALA A 125 -0.58 11.56 -7.87
C ALA A 125 -0.52 12.93 -7.17
N GLY A 126 -1.53 13.26 -6.38
CA GLY A 126 -1.46 14.37 -5.44
C GLY A 126 -0.40 14.14 -4.36
N ASN A 127 0.10 15.24 -3.79
CA ASN A 127 1.17 15.19 -2.78
C ASN A 127 0.73 14.65 -1.41
N THR A 128 -0.59 14.55 -1.18
CA THR A 128 -1.15 14.10 0.09
C THR A 128 -1.73 12.70 -0.07
N ILE A 129 -1.30 11.80 0.81
CA ILE A 129 -1.85 10.45 0.92
C ILE A 129 -2.42 10.26 2.33
N SER A 130 -3.68 9.88 2.41
CA SER A 130 -4.31 9.49 3.66
C SER A 130 -4.22 7.98 3.83
N ILE A 131 -3.73 7.51 4.97
CA ILE A 131 -3.49 6.10 5.25
C ILE A 131 -4.36 5.65 6.42
N THR A 132 -5.11 4.56 6.23
CA THR A 132 -5.78 3.85 7.33
C THR A 132 -5.31 2.40 7.39
N THR A 133 -5.19 1.85 8.60
CA THR A 133 -4.71 0.49 8.83
C THR A 133 -5.70 -0.26 9.70
N HIS A 134 -6.13 -1.43 9.23
CA HIS A 134 -7.12 -2.27 9.91
C HIS A 134 -6.60 -3.69 10.05
N ARG A 135 -6.74 -4.29 11.22
CA ARG A 135 -6.41 -5.69 11.43
C ARG A 135 -7.41 -6.56 10.66
N VAL A 136 -6.94 -7.53 9.87
CA VAL A 136 -7.83 -8.48 9.18
C VAL A 136 -8.38 -9.47 10.20
N GLY A 137 -9.68 -9.74 10.15
CA GLY A 137 -10.37 -10.66 11.06
C GLY A 137 -10.72 -10.07 12.42
N ALA A 138 -10.44 -8.80 12.67
CA ALA A 138 -11.00 -8.09 13.82
C ALA A 138 -12.45 -7.70 13.50
N VAL A 139 -13.41 -8.25 14.24
CA VAL A 139 -14.80 -7.78 14.24
C VAL A 139 -14.82 -6.49 15.04
N SER A 140 -15.21 -5.37 14.44
CA SER A 140 -15.52 -4.15 15.20
C SER A 140 -16.66 -4.48 16.15
N ARG A 141 -16.43 -4.33 17.45
CA ARG A 141 -17.55 -4.18 18.40
C ARG A 141 -17.88 -2.69 18.41
N ASP A 142 -19.08 -2.39 17.94
CA ASP A 142 -19.72 -1.08 18.13
C ASP A 142 -19.96 -0.81 19.63
#